data_AF-A0A9Q0NL74-F1
#
_entry.id   AF-A0A9Q0NL74-F1
#
_cell.length_a   1.000
_cell.length_b   1.000
_cell.length_c   1.000
_cell.angle_alpha   90.00
_cell.angle_beta   90.00
_cell.angle_gamma   90.00
#
_symmetry.space_group_name_H-M   'P 1'
#
loop_
_entity.id
_entity.type
_entity.pdbx_description
1 polymer ?
#
loop_
_entity_poly.entity_id
_entity_poly.type
_entity_poly.pdbx_seq_one_letter_code
_entity_poly.pdbx_strand_id
1 'polypeptide(L)'
;MEAVQKGLMLSNWNHVSNDEGACTDRILVSWNVKKCSLICVHKSQQWITCEVRRNGNPEPWRVTFVYGHNTPAERAPLWSYITGNSQSFSAAPWLVLGDFNAVIQQSDGHGGSIAWHNHHTEFGSCITNAELMQITYTGLRHTWHNGRENGAIQKKLDWTFGNTTLHTKWATTNTTFLPEVNPITVLP
;
A
#
# COMPACT_ATOMS: atom_id res chain seq x y z
N MET A 1 -6.55 17.11 -9.42
CA MET A 1 -6.02 17.30 -8.05
C MET A 1 -6.66 18.45 -7.27
N GLU A 2 -6.78 19.67 -7.80
CA GLU A 2 -7.34 20.82 -7.05
C GLU A 2 -8.77 20.59 -6.50
N ALA A 3 -9.65 19.89 -7.23
CA ALA A 3 -11.00 19.59 -6.79
C ALA A 3 -11.04 18.66 -5.56
N VAL A 4 -10.17 17.65 -5.52
CA VAL A 4 -10.03 16.73 -4.36
C VAL A 4 -9.46 17.47 -3.15
N GLN A 5 -8.49 18.36 -3.36
CA GLN A 5 -7.91 19.17 -2.29
C GLN A 5 -8.92 20.14 -1.66
N LYS A 6 -9.72 20.84 -2.49
CA LYS A 6 -10.78 21.73 -2.00
C LYS A 6 -11.86 20.96 -1.23
N GLY A 7 -12.19 19.73 -1.63
CA GLY A 7 -13.16 18.89 -0.93
C GLY A 7 -12.70 18.39 0.45
N LEU A 8 -11.39 18.20 0.65
CA LEU A 8 -10.84 17.65 1.89
C LEU A 8 -10.58 18.70 3.00
N MET A 9 -10.57 20.00 2.68
CA MET A 9 -10.40 21.11 3.65
C MET A 9 -9.18 20.95 4.59
N LEU A 10 -8.13 20.27 4.12
CA LEU A 10 -6.96 19.91 4.93
C LEU A 10 -5.94 21.07 4.98
N SER A 11 -6.10 21.97 5.95
CA SER A 11 -5.09 23.02 6.20
C SER A 11 -3.76 22.43 6.68
N ASN A 12 -2.63 22.91 6.17
CA ASN A 12 -1.27 22.43 6.50
C ASN A 12 -0.97 21.01 5.97
N TRP A 13 -1.56 20.61 4.84
CA TRP A 13 -1.22 19.35 4.18
C TRP A 13 -0.50 19.58 2.86
N ASN A 14 0.53 18.77 2.62
CA ASN A 14 1.17 18.64 1.32
C ASN A 14 0.78 17.30 0.70
N HIS A 15 1.07 17.16 -0.60
CA HIS A 15 0.70 15.99 -1.37
C HIS A 15 1.72 15.68 -2.45
N VAL A 16 1.74 14.42 -2.90
CA VAL A 16 2.41 13.95 -4.10
C VAL A 16 1.54 12.91 -4.77
N SER A 17 1.48 12.92 -6.10
CA SER A 17 0.83 11.89 -6.89
C SER A 17 1.78 11.32 -7.94
N ASN A 18 1.40 10.15 -8.47
CA ASN A 18 2.08 9.54 -9.60
C ASN A 18 1.56 10.01 -10.97
N ASP A 19 1.01 11.24 -11.04
CA ASP A 19 0.62 11.86 -12.31
C ASP A 19 1.82 11.92 -13.27
N GLU A 20 1.60 11.43 -14.48
CA GLU A 20 2.53 11.54 -15.62
C GLU A 20 1.83 12.05 -16.89
N GLY A 21 0.65 12.68 -16.77
CA GLY A 21 0.01 13.42 -17.87
C GLY A 21 -0.79 12.58 -18.87
N ALA A 22 -0.98 11.27 -18.64
CA ALA A 22 -1.87 10.43 -19.44
C ALA A 22 -2.79 9.60 -18.53
N CYS A 23 -4.05 10.03 -18.44
CA CYS A 23 -5.18 9.38 -17.76
C CYS A 23 -4.93 8.87 -16.33
N THR A 24 -5.38 9.70 -15.37
CA THR A 24 -5.70 9.41 -13.97
C THR A 24 -4.53 9.07 -13.03
N ASP A 25 -4.31 9.98 -12.08
CA ASP A 25 -3.56 9.71 -10.83
C ASP A 25 -4.12 8.48 -10.14
N ARG A 26 -3.28 7.46 -9.97
CA ARG A 26 -3.67 6.22 -9.28
C ARG A 26 -3.34 6.25 -7.80
N ILE A 27 -2.31 6.99 -7.43
CA ILE A 27 -1.84 7.09 -6.04
C ILE A 27 -1.73 8.57 -5.69
N LEU A 28 -2.47 8.99 -4.65
CA LEU A 28 -2.34 10.28 -4.01
C LEU A 28 -1.86 10.06 -2.57
N VAL A 29 -0.65 10.54 -2.27
CA VAL A 29 -0.11 10.55 -0.91
C VAL A 29 -0.23 11.95 -0.37
N SER A 30 -0.82 12.09 0.82
CA SER A 30 -0.93 13.39 1.50
C SER A 30 -0.46 13.28 2.94
N TRP A 31 0.11 14.36 3.46
CA TRP A 31 0.65 14.40 4.83
C TRP A 31 0.53 15.78 5.46
N ASN A 32 0.41 15.82 6.78
CA ASN A 32 0.39 17.05 7.56
C ASN A 32 1.83 17.57 7.78
N VAL A 33 2.15 18.74 7.24
CA VAL A 33 3.50 19.33 7.30
C VAL A 33 3.92 19.71 8.72
N LYS A 34 2.97 19.86 9.65
CA LYS A 34 3.28 20.09 11.07
C LYS A 34 3.70 18.82 11.79
N LYS A 35 3.49 17.63 11.21
CA LYS A 35 3.86 16.32 11.80
C LYS A 35 5.10 15.73 11.16
N CYS A 36 5.23 15.83 9.83
CA CYS A 36 6.35 15.27 9.10
C CYS A 36 6.56 15.98 7.75
N SER A 37 7.72 15.74 7.15
CA SER A 37 8.01 16.02 5.75
C SER A 37 8.19 14.72 4.98
N LEU A 38 7.62 14.64 3.78
CA LEU A 38 7.85 13.56 2.83
C LEU A 38 8.57 14.10 1.60
N ILE A 39 9.59 13.37 1.16
CA ILE A 39 10.32 13.63 -0.08
C ILE A 39 10.14 12.41 -0.98
N CYS A 40 9.51 12.58 -2.13
CA CYS A 40 9.37 11.51 -3.12
C CYS A 40 10.75 11.16 -3.69
N VAL A 41 11.19 9.92 -3.51
CA VAL A 41 12.48 9.42 -4.04
C VAL A 41 12.32 8.68 -5.36
N HIS A 42 11.17 8.04 -5.57
CA HIS A 42 10.87 7.32 -6.81
C HIS A 42 9.35 7.15 -6.93
N LYS A 43 8.83 7.20 -8.16
CA LYS A 43 7.43 6.91 -8.44
C LYS A 43 7.27 6.15 -9.76
N SER A 44 6.13 5.48 -9.90
CA SER A 44 5.69 4.75 -11.09
C SER A 44 4.16 4.68 -11.06
N GLN A 45 3.53 4.11 -12.08
CA GLN A 45 2.09 3.88 -12.13
C GLN A 45 1.56 3.02 -10.98
N GLN A 46 2.42 2.17 -10.38
CA GLN A 46 2.04 1.22 -9.33
C GLN A 46 2.57 1.55 -7.93
N TRP A 47 3.49 2.51 -7.79
CA TRP A 47 4.03 2.86 -6.48
C TRP A 47 4.52 4.31 -6.38
N ILE A 48 4.58 4.80 -5.15
CA ILE A 48 5.31 6.01 -4.76
C ILE A 48 6.16 5.66 -3.55
N THR A 49 7.47 5.84 -3.66
CA THR A 49 8.39 5.70 -2.54
C THR A 49 8.82 7.07 -2.05
N CYS A 50 8.72 7.30 -0.76
CA CYS A 50 9.07 8.54 -0.08
C CYS A 50 10.06 8.29 1.06
N GLU A 51 10.99 9.21 1.26
CA GLU A 51 11.68 9.37 2.53
C GLU A 51 10.83 10.25 3.45
N VAL A 52 10.64 9.81 4.69
CA VAL A 52 9.84 10.48 5.71
C VAL A 52 10.76 10.95 6.83
N ARG A 53 10.60 12.22 7.23
CA ARG A 53 11.23 12.78 8.43
C ARG A 53 10.14 13.33 9.33
N ARG A 54 10.11 12.88 10.58
CA ARG A 54 9.14 13.35 11.58
C ARG A 54 9.68 14.63 12.22
N ASN A 55 8.81 15.60 12.45
CA ASN A 55 9.22 16.83 13.13
C ASN A 55 9.69 16.48 14.55
N GLY A 56 10.91 16.90 14.91
CA GLY A 56 11.53 16.57 16.19
C GLY A 56 12.23 15.21 16.26
N ASN A 57 12.23 14.40 15.19
CA ASN A 57 13.07 13.21 15.07
C ASN A 57 13.84 13.25 13.73
N PRO A 58 15.16 13.46 13.76
CA PRO A 58 15.94 13.66 12.55
C PRO A 58 16.14 12.37 11.74
N GLU A 59 15.89 11.19 12.31
CA GLU A 59 16.21 9.94 11.65
C GLU A 59 15.18 9.62 10.55
N PRO A 60 15.61 9.57 9.28
CA PRO A 60 14.71 9.30 8.18
C PRO A 60 14.29 7.83 8.17
N TRP A 61 13.11 7.59 7.63
CA TRP A 61 12.64 6.25 7.29
C TRP A 61 11.97 6.28 5.92
N ARG A 62 11.73 5.12 5.34
CA ARG A 62 11.20 5.00 3.99
C ARG A 62 9.82 4.37 3.99
N VAL A 63 8.95 4.88 3.13
CA VAL A 63 7.65 4.28 2.86
C VAL A 63 7.45 4.11 1.36
N THR A 64 6.92 2.96 0.95
CA THR A 64 6.47 2.68 -0.42
C THR A 64 4.96 2.46 -0.37
N PHE A 65 4.22 3.39 -0.97
CA PHE A 65 2.78 3.29 -1.19
C PHE A 65 2.54 2.52 -2.49
N VAL A 66 1.67 1.52 -2.46
CA VAL A 66 1.43 0.60 -3.57
C VAL A 66 -0.02 0.67 -4.03
N TYR A 67 -0.20 0.69 -5.35
CA TYR A 67 -1.45 0.38 -6.03
C TYR A 67 -1.14 -0.50 -7.25
N GLY A 68 -1.12 -1.82 -7.04
CA GLY A 68 -0.75 -2.80 -8.06
C GLY A 68 -1.76 -2.85 -9.20
N HIS A 69 -1.30 -3.16 -10.42
CA HIS A 69 -2.20 -3.41 -11.55
C HIS A 69 -3.07 -4.65 -11.31
N ASN A 70 -4.20 -4.72 -12.02
CA ASN A 70 -5.17 -5.81 -11.87
C ASN A 70 -4.67 -7.15 -12.43
N THR A 71 -3.81 -7.13 -13.45
CA THR A 71 -3.30 -8.36 -14.06
C THR A 71 -1.94 -8.77 -13.47
N PRO A 72 -1.64 -10.07 -13.34
CA PRO A 72 -0.34 -10.52 -12.84
C PRO A 72 0.84 -10.02 -13.68
N ALA A 73 0.72 -10.06 -15.02
CA ALA A 73 1.78 -9.63 -15.93
C ALA A 73 2.16 -8.15 -15.73
N GLU A 74 1.17 -7.27 -15.54
CA GLU A 74 1.41 -5.85 -15.29
C GLU A 74 1.99 -5.58 -13.89
N ARG A 75 1.85 -6.51 -12.94
CA ARG A 75 2.48 -6.39 -11.61
C ARG A 75 3.95 -6.77 -11.57
N ALA A 76 4.49 -7.42 -12.61
CA ALA A 76 5.90 -7.83 -12.62
C ALA A 76 6.89 -6.69 -12.31
N PRO A 77 6.75 -5.46 -12.86
CA PRO A 77 7.62 -4.34 -12.51
C PRO A 77 7.57 -3.93 -11.03
N LEU A 78 6.40 -4.06 -10.37
CA LEU A 78 6.26 -3.79 -8.94
C LEU A 78 7.08 -4.78 -8.12
N TRP A 79 7.04 -6.08 -8.45
CA TRP A 79 7.84 -7.11 -7.77
C TRP A 79 9.34 -6.91 -7.95
N SER A 80 9.76 -6.59 -9.18
CA SER A 80 11.15 -6.27 -9.48
C SER A 80 11.63 -5.03 -8.73
N TYR A 81 10.78 -3.99 -8.61
CA TYR A 81 11.11 -2.79 -7.85
C TYR A 81 11.31 -3.08 -6.36
N ILE A 82 10.37 -3.79 -5.72
CA ILE A 82 10.45 -4.12 -4.29
C ILE A 82 11.68 -4.98 -4.01
N THR A 83 11.88 -6.05 -4.77
CA THR A 83 13.02 -6.97 -4.59
C THR A 83 14.35 -6.27 -4.90
N GLY A 84 14.43 -5.50 -5.99
CA GLY A 84 15.66 -4.84 -6.43
C GLY A 84 16.14 -3.73 -5.50
N ASN A 85 15.25 -3.14 -4.70
CA ASN A 85 15.61 -2.07 -3.76
C ASN A 85 15.80 -2.55 -2.32
N SER A 86 15.40 -3.79 -1.97
CA SER A 86 15.38 -4.29 -0.59
C SER A 86 16.73 -4.13 0.12
N GLN A 87 17.82 -4.57 -0.52
CA GLN A 87 19.16 -4.48 0.02
C GLN A 87 19.58 -3.02 0.24
N SER A 88 19.34 -2.15 -0.74
CA SER A 88 19.67 -0.72 -0.63
C SER A 88 18.84 0.00 0.45
N PHE A 89 17.65 -0.51 0.76
CA PHE A 89 16.75 0.07 1.75
C PHE A 89 16.91 -0.55 3.15
N SER A 90 17.67 -1.63 3.29
CA SER A 90 17.85 -2.40 4.54
C SER A 90 18.37 -1.58 5.72
N ALA A 91 19.21 -0.56 5.47
CA ALA A 91 19.88 0.20 6.53
C ALA A 91 18.96 1.13 7.35
N ALA A 92 17.72 1.36 6.89
CA ALA A 92 16.74 2.18 7.57
C ALA A 92 15.39 1.46 7.65
N PRO A 93 14.48 1.85 8.58
CA PRO A 93 13.12 1.33 8.58
C PRO A 93 12.46 1.56 7.23
N TRP A 94 11.96 0.50 6.61
CA TRP A 94 11.24 0.56 5.36
C TRP A 94 9.87 -0.10 5.51
N LEU A 95 8.82 0.68 5.22
CA LEU A 95 7.42 0.29 5.24
C LEU A 95 6.90 0.17 3.80
N VAL A 96 6.23 -0.92 3.46
CA VAL A 96 5.59 -1.11 2.16
C VAL A 96 4.11 -1.41 2.40
N LEU A 97 3.21 -0.59 1.87
CA LEU A 97 1.78 -0.73 2.12
C LEU A 97 0.89 -0.28 0.98
N GLY A 98 -0.33 -0.81 0.96
CA GLY A 98 -1.37 -0.41 0.01
C GLY A 98 -2.06 -1.62 -0.60
N ASP A 99 -2.78 -1.38 -1.70
CA ASP A 99 -3.50 -2.39 -2.46
C ASP A 99 -2.54 -3.02 -3.49
N PHE A 100 -2.21 -4.28 -3.30
CA PHE A 100 -1.32 -5.02 -4.18
C PHE A 100 -2.05 -5.68 -5.36
N ASN A 101 -3.39 -5.67 -5.36
CA ASN A 101 -4.22 -6.45 -6.27
C ASN A 101 -3.80 -7.93 -6.35
N ALA A 102 -3.26 -8.47 -5.25
CA ALA A 102 -2.73 -9.81 -5.14
C ALA A 102 -2.97 -10.41 -3.74
N VAL A 103 -3.05 -11.74 -3.71
CA VAL A 103 -3.19 -12.56 -2.50
C VAL A 103 -1.91 -13.37 -2.30
N ILE A 104 -1.55 -13.73 -1.05
CA ILE A 104 -0.36 -14.53 -0.76
C ILE A 104 -0.68 -16.02 -0.76
N GLN A 105 -1.86 -16.38 -0.23
CA GLN A 105 -2.32 -17.76 -0.10
C GLN A 105 -3.80 -17.89 -0.44
N GLN A 106 -4.25 -19.11 -0.73
CA GLN A 106 -5.64 -19.36 -1.15
C GLN A 106 -6.67 -18.91 -0.11
N SER A 107 -6.33 -19.00 1.17
CA SER A 107 -7.20 -18.58 2.28
C SER A 107 -7.29 -17.06 2.49
N ASP A 108 -6.60 -16.28 1.66
CA ASP A 108 -6.78 -14.83 1.56
C ASP A 108 -7.93 -14.46 0.61
N GLY A 109 -8.54 -15.45 -0.03
CA GLY A 109 -9.76 -15.31 -0.82
C GLY A 109 -10.90 -16.16 -0.28
N HIS A 110 -12.12 -15.71 -0.52
CA HIS A 110 -13.34 -16.48 -0.33
C HIS A 110 -14.25 -16.34 -1.56
N GLY A 111 -14.86 -17.44 -1.97
CA GLY A 111 -15.65 -17.50 -3.20
C GLY A 111 -14.80 -17.44 -4.47
N GLY A 112 -15.46 -17.48 -5.63
CA GLY A 112 -14.78 -17.44 -6.92
C GLY A 112 -14.07 -18.76 -7.28
N SER A 113 -13.09 -18.66 -8.19
CA SER A 113 -12.33 -19.84 -8.64
C SER A 113 -11.38 -20.35 -7.56
N ILE A 114 -11.39 -21.66 -7.33
CA ILE A 114 -10.43 -22.35 -6.44
C ILE A 114 -9.09 -22.64 -7.13
N ALA A 115 -8.95 -22.33 -8.42
CA ALA A 115 -7.74 -22.61 -9.17
C ALA A 115 -6.59 -21.70 -8.71
N TRP A 116 -5.57 -22.31 -8.09
CA TRP A 116 -4.37 -21.62 -7.65
C TRP A 116 -3.26 -21.74 -8.71
N HIS A 117 -3.16 -20.72 -9.55
CA HIS A 117 -2.15 -20.67 -10.62
C HIS A 117 -0.79 -20.17 -10.11
N ASN A 118 0.28 -20.47 -10.86
CA ASN A 118 1.66 -20.08 -10.53
C ASN A 118 1.83 -18.58 -10.26
N HIS A 119 1.12 -17.71 -10.98
CA HIS A 119 1.23 -16.27 -10.77
C HIS A 119 0.76 -15.80 -9.38
N HIS A 120 0.05 -16.63 -8.62
CA HIS A 120 -0.28 -16.33 -7.23
C HIS A 120 0.92 -16.50 -6.29
N THR A 121 1.97 -17.23 -6.68
CA THR A 121 3.17 -17.38 -5.84
C THR A 121 4.13 -16.20 -5.96
N GLU A 122 4.06 -15.44 -7.06
CA GLU A 122 4.97 -14.32 -7.36
C GLU A 122 4.97 -13.25 -6.25
N PHE A 123 3.80 -12.92 -5.70
CA PHE A 123 3.71 -11.94 -4.61
C PHE A 123 4.39 -12.45 -3.34
N GLY A 124 4.08 -13.68 -2.91
CA GLY A 124 4.73 -14.31 -1.76
C GLY A 124 6.25 -14.39 -1.94
N SER A 125 6.71 -14.83 -3.11
CA SER A 125 8.14 -14.88 -3.45
C SER A 125 8.79 -13.49 -3.42
N CYS A 126 8.12 -12.46 -3.93
CA CYS A 126 8.62 -11.08 -3.86
C CYS A 126 8.82 -10.64 -2.41
N ILE A 127 7.84 -10.88 -1.53
CA ILE A 127 7.93 -10.50 -0.11
C ILE A 127 9.06 -11.26 0.59
N THR A 128 9.19 -12.57 0.35
CA THR A 128 10.27 -13.39 0.89
C THR A 128 11.64 -12.92 0.40
N ASN A 129 11.81 -12.71 -0.92
CA ASN A 129 13.08 -12.30 -1.51
C ASN A 129 13.49 -10.88 -1.08
N ALA A 130 12.53 -10.03 -0.76
CA ALA A 130 12.78 -8.69 -0.24
C ALA A 130 13.03 -8.66 1.28
N GLU A 131 13.02 -9.82 1.96
CA GLU A 131 13.14 -9.94 3.42
C GLU A 131 12.13 -9.07 4.18
N LEU A 132 10.93 -8.95 3.61
CA LEU A 132 9.85 -8.18 4.18
C LEU A 132 8.97 -9.09 5.05
N MET A 133 8.64 -8.59 6.24
CA MET A 133 7.78 -9.29 7.20
C MET A 133 6.48 -8.53 7.33
N GLN A 134 5.36 -9.27 7.32
CA GLN A 134 4.04 -8.67 7.48
C GLN A 134 3.95 -7.97 8.83
N ILE A 135 3.46 -6.73 8.81
CA ILE A 135 3.13 -6.01 10.04
C ILE A 135 1.81 -6.58 10.57
N THR A 136 1.74 -6.79 11.88
CA THR A 136 0.51 -7.23 12.55
C THR A 136 -0.63 -6.29 12.19
N TYR A 137 -1.84 -6.85 12.10
CA TYR A 137 -3.01 -6.06 11.76
C TYR A 137 -4.24 -6.43 12.57
N THR A 138 -5.12 -5.45 12.72
CA THR A 138 -6.47 -5.56 13.27
C THR A 138 -7.50 -5.07 12.26
N GLY A 139 -8.79 -5.33 12.52
CA GLY A 139 -9.88 -4.93 11.63
C GLY A 139 -10.20 -5.98 10.58
N LEU A 140 -10.52 -5.55 9.36
CA LEU A 140 -10.97 -6.44 8.30
C LEU A 140 -9.86 -7.38 7.80
N ARG A 141 -10.18 -8.68 7.69
CA ARG A 141 -9.31 -9.68 7.05
C ARG A 141 -9.31 -9.53 5.53
N HIS A 142 -10.49 -9.50 4.91
CA HIS A 142 -10.64 -9.24 3.48
C HIS A 142 -10.92 -7.75 3.27
N THR A 143 -10.20 -7.14 2.35
CA THR A 143 -10.21 -5.68 2.13
C THR A 143 -10.89 -5.30 0.82
N TRP A 144 -11.33 -6.29 0.04
CA TRP A 144 -12.10 -6.12 -1.18
C TRP A 144 -13.27 -7.11 -1.24
N HIS A 145 -14.40 -6.65 -1.78
CA HIS A 145 -15.54 -7.50 -2.12
C HIS A 145 -16.16 -7.10 -3.46
N ASN A 146 -16.79 -8.05 -4.16
CA ASN A 146 -17.42 -7.79 -5.46
C ASN A 146 -18.84 -7.20 -5.37
N GLY A 147 -19.32 -6.87 -4.17
CA GLY A 147 -20.66 -6.28 -3.94
C GLY A 147 -21.86 -7.20 -4.21
N ARG A 148 -21.67 -8.50 -4.45
CA ARG A 148 -22.77 -9.42 -4.79
C ARG A 148 -23.28 -10.16 -3.55
N GLU A 149 -24.60 -10.30 -3.44
CA GLU A 149 -25.25 -11.14 -2.43
C GLU A 149 -25.06 -12.63 -2.74
N ASN A 150 -25.38 -13.05 -3.97
CA ASN A 150 -25.18 -14.42 -4.44
C ASN A 150 -23.87 -14.55 -5.21
N GLY A 151 -23.04 -15.53 -4.84
CA GLY A 151 -21.69 -15.67 -5.41
C GLY A 151 -20.75 -14.55 -4.96
N ALA A 152 -20.87 -14.14 -3.69
CA ALA A 152 -19.99 -13.18 -3.06
C ALA A 152 -18.52 -13.62 -3.17
N ILE A 153 -17.66 -12.71 -3.62
CA ILE A 153 -16.22 -12.91 -3.65
C ILE A 153 -15.60 -11.87 -2.73
N GLN A 154 -14.73 -12.32 -1.83
CA GLN A 154 -13.94 -11.47 -0.96
C GLN A 154 -12.47 -11.80 -1.13
N LYS A 155 -11.61 -10.78 -1.08
CA LYS A 155 -10.16 -10.95 -1.18
C LYS A 155 -9.44 -10.02 -0.21
N LYS A 156 -8.31 -10.48 0.31
CA LYS A 156 -7.33 -9.63 0.99
C LYS A 156 -6.35 -9.10 -0.05
N LEU A 157 -6.53 -7.84 -0.45
CA LEU A 157 -5.70 -7.18 -1.45
C LEU A 157 -4.79 -6.10 -0.84
N ASP A 158 -5.17 -5.57 0.32
CA ASP A 158 -4.38 -4.60 1.05
C ASP A 158 -3.46 -5.28 2.05
N TRP A 159 -2.18 -4.91 1.97
CA TRP A 159 -1.12 -5.47 2.80
C TRP A 159 -0.22 -4.40 3.37
N THR A 160 0.50 -4.75 4.43
CA THR A 160 1.49 -3.88 5.06
C THR A 160 2.66 -4.73 5.53
N PHE A 161 3.85 -4.38 5.09
CA PHE A 161 5.09 -5.08 5.40
C PHE A 161 6.16 -4.11 5.87
N GLY A 162 7.06 -4.61 6.71
CA GLY A 162 8.24 -3.90 7.16
C GLY A 162 9.50 -4.76 7.02
N ASN A 163 10.63 -4.13 6.74
CA ASN A 163 11.93 -4.82 6.83
C ASN A 163 12.34 -5.06 8.29
N THR A 164 13.37 -5.86 8.51
CA THR A 164 13.90 -6.18 9.85
C THR A 164 14.20 -4.92 10.68
N THR A 165 14.82 -3.91 10.08
CA THR A 165 15.15 -2.65 10.75
C THR A 165 13.92 -1.93 11.30
N LEU A 166 12.79 -1.96 10.56
CA LEU A 166 11.51 -1.43 11.04
C LEU A 166 11.02 -2.18 12.26
N HIS A 167 11.00 -3.51 12.21
CA HIS A 167 10.52 -4.36 13.32
C HIS A 167 11.39 -4.25 14.57
N THR A 168 12.71 -4.15 14.42
CA THR A 168 13.63 -3.93 15.54
C THR A 168 13.39 -2.59 16.22
N LYS A 169 13.14 -1.54 15.42
CA LYS A 169 13.00 -0.18 15.95
C LYS A 169 11.60 0.13 16.48
N TRP A 170 10.57 -0.42 15.84
CA TRP A 170 9.16 -0.16 16.16
C TRP A 170 8.39 -1.46 16.34
N ALA A 171 8.80 -2.25 17.34
CA ALA A 171 8.24 -3.57 17.64
C ALA A 171 6.72 -3.58 17.92
N THR A 172 6.13 -2.43 18.27
CA THR A 172 4.69 -2.28 18.55
C THR A 172 3.89 -1.76 17.35
N THR A 173 4.49 -1.69 16.15
CA THR A 173 3.78 -1.26 14.95
C THR A 173 2.63 -2.20 14.64
N ASN A 174 1.45 -1.63 14.36
CA ASN A 174 0.25 -2.35 13.98
C ASN A 174 -0.46 -1.62 12.84
N THR A 175 -1.13 -2.37 11.98
CA THR A 175 -1.98 -1.86 10.91
C THR A 175 -3.45 -2.04 11.30
N THR A 176 -4.32 -1.11 10.92
CA THR A 176 -5.77 -1.31 11.09
C THR A 176 -6.46 -1.14 9.74
N PHE A 177 -7.06 -2.22 9.24
CA PHE A 177 -7.89 -2.18 8.03
C PHE A 177 -9.32 -1.81 8.41
N LEU A 178 -9.74 -0.60 8.02
CA LEU A 178 -11.06 -0.07 8.33
C LEU A 178 -12.09 -0.55 7.30
N PRO A 179 -13.38 -0.67 7.68
CA PRO A 179 -14.46 -0.83 6.72
C PRO A 179 -14.51 0.31 5.73
N GLU A 180 -15.05 0.04 4.53
CA GLU A 180 -15.39 1.11 3.59
C GLU A 180 -16.28 2.13 4.29
N VAL A 181 -15.82 3.38 4.32
CA VAL A 181 -16.64 4.49 4.78
C VAL A 181 -17.58 4.76 3.62
N ASN A 182 -18.84 4.34 3.73
CA ASN A 182 -19.87 4.74 2.77
C ASN A 182 -19.76 6.26 2.59
N PRO A 183 -19.59 6.78 1.36
CA PRO A 183 -19.65 8.21 1.15
C PRO A 183 -21.00 8.66 1.71
N ILE A 184 -20.95 9.66 2.59
CA ILE A 184 -22.09 10.27 3.25
C ILE A 184 -23.26 10.35 2.26
N THR A 185 -24.29 9.51 2.45
CA THR A 185 -25.57 9.70 1.78
C THR A 185 -26.15 10.95 2.39
N VAL A 186 -26.02 12.09 1.69
CA VAL A 186 -26.86 13.24 1.97
C VAL A 186 -28.25 12.86 1.47
N LEU A 187 -29.02 12.22 2.34
CA LEU A 187 -30.46 12.14 2.17
C LEU A 187 -31.04 13.54 2.44
N PRO A 188 -32.11 13.93 1.71
CA PRO A 188 -32.67 15.28 1.74
C PRO A 188 -33.04 15.77 3.14
#